data_AF-A0A813KI98-F1
#
_entry.id   AF-A0A813KI98-F1
#
_cell.length_a   1.000
_cell.length_b   1.000
_cell.length_c   1.000
_cell.angle_alpha   90.00
_cell.angle_beta   90.00
_cell.angle_gamma   90.00
#
_symmetry.space_group_name_H-M   'P 1'
#
loop_
_entity.id
_entity.type
_entity.pdbx_description
1 polymer ?
#
loop_
_entity_poly.entity_id
_entity_poly.type
_entity_poly.pdbx_seq_one_letter_code
_entity_poly.pdbx_strand_id
1 'polypeptide(L)'
;AMADVAGVTVLEDPSTNRDPSDEEVREYAEFLGIDPDNESYLLWIAREGVCAPLPSPWKACTQNDGDDVFYFNFETGESLWDHPPDDKYRSLVQKHRRKDGQGSPTRSAA
;
A
#
# COMPACT_ATOMS: atom_id res chain seq x y z
N ALA A 1 -32.91 5.42 -25.03
CA ALA A 1 -32.78 6.24 -23.82
C ALA A 1 -31.30 6.23 -23.45
N MET A 2 -30.63 7.37 -23.56
CA MET A 2 -29.21 7.52 -23.22
C MET A 2 -29.15 8.21 -21.86
N ALA A 3 -28.58 7.54 -20.85
CA ALA A 3 -27.89 8.09 -19.69
C ALA A 3 -27.71 6.96 -18.65
N ASP A 4 -26.87 5.98 -19.00
CA ASP A 4 -26.03 5.33 -17.99
C ASP A 4 -25.10 6.44 -17.48
N VAL A 5 -25.39 6.97 -16.29
CA VAL A 5 -24.57 8.00 -15.67
C VAL A 5 -23.68 7.32 -14.63
N ALA A 6 -22.43 7.13 -15.05
CA ALA A 6 -21.26 6.78 -14.25
C ALA A 6 -21.31 5.41 -13.55
N GLY A 7 -20.89 4.37 -14.26
CA GLY A 7 -20.53 3.05 -13.72
C GLY A 7 -19.32 3.08 -12.79
N VAL A 8 -19.46 3.75 -11.63
CA VAL A 8 -18.51 3.70 -10.51
C VAL A 8 -18.99 2.67 -9.49
N THR A 9 -18.19 1.63 -9.28
CA THR A 9 -18.43 0.58 -8.30
C THR A 9 -17.52 0.81 -7.10
N VAL A 10 -18.09 0.90 -5.89
CA VAL A 10 -17.32 0.90 -4.65
C VAL A 10 -16.87 -0.53 -4.38
N LEU A 11 -15.56 -0.76 -4.33
CA LEU A 11 -15.01 -2.06 -3.99
C LEU A 11 -15.16 -2.29 -2.48
N GLU A 12 -15.59 -3.50 -2.11
CA GLU A 12 -15.53 -3.91 -0.71
C GLU A 12 -14.08 -3.87 -0.23
N ASP A 13 -13.89 -3.42 1.01
CA ASP A 13 -12.58 -3.22 1.60
C ASP A 13 -11.81 -4.57 1.61
N PRO A 14 -10.72 -4.72 0.83
CA PRO A 14 -9.98 -5.97 0.74
C PRO A 14 -9.31 -6.35 2.06
N SER A 15 -9.30 -5.43 3.04
CA SER A 15 -8.72 -5.59 4.37
C SER A 15 -9.53 -6.51 5.29
N THR A 16 -10.58 -7.16 4.76
CA THR A 16 -11.30 -8.24 5.46
C THR A 16 -10.45 -9.52 5.51
N ASN A 17 -9.42 -9.53 6.35
CA ASN A 17 -8.70 -10.72 6.81
C ASN A 17 -8.15 -11.65 5.70
N ARG A 18 -7.78 -11.08 4.55
CA ARG A 18 -7.09 -11.82 3.48
C ARG A 18 -5.58 -11.79 3.71
N ASP A 19 -4.97 -12.96 3.65
CA ASP A 19 -3.51 -13.07 3.59
C ASP A 19 -3.08 -12.67 2.16
N PRO A 20 -2.22 -11.64 2.00
CA PRO A 20 -1.84 -11.15 0.68
C PRO A 20 -0.91 -12.17 0.03
N SER A 21 -1.07 -12.39 -1.27
CA SER A 21 -0.17 -13.26 -2.01
C SER A 21 1.23 -12.67 -2.09
N ASP A 22 2.23 -13.52 -2.31
CA ASP A 22 3.63 -13.08 -2.44
C ASP A 22 3.82 -12.13 -3.63
N GLU A 23 3.03 -12.30 -4.69
CA GLU A 23 3.01 -11.40 -5.85
C GLU A 23 2.50 -10.00 -5.47
N GLU A 24 1.35 -9.91 -4.81
CA GLU A 24 0.78 -8.63 -4.31
C GLU A 24 1.79 -7.89 -3.39
N VAL A 25 2.48 -8.63 -2.53
CA VAL A 25 3.51 -8.08 -1.65
C VAL A 25 4.70 -7.54 -2.43
N ARG A 26 5.16 -8.26 -3.47
CA ARG A 26 6.29 -7.82 -4.31
C ARG A 26 5.95 -6.59 -5.14
N GLU A 27 4.78 -6.58 -5.79
CA GLU A 27 4.33 -5.43 -6.58
C GLU A 27 4.24 -4.17 -5.70
N TYR A 28 3.66 -4.31 -4.50
CA TYR A 28 3.57 -3.20 -3.56
C TYR A 28 4.94 -2.82 -2.96
N ALA A 29 5.85 -3.79 -2.77
CA ALA A 29 7.22 -3.52 -2.37
C ALA A 29 7.95 -2.66 -3.42
N GLU A 30 7.87 -3.02 -4.69
CA GLU A 30 8.44 -2.25 -5.80
C GLU A 30 7.82 -0.85 -5.88
N PHE A 31 6.50 -0.74 -5.69
CA PHE A 31 5.82 0.56 -5.63
C PHE A 31 6.34 1.46 -4.50
N LEU A 32 6.59 0.89 -3.31
CA LEU A 32 7.24 1.59 -2.18
C LEU A 32 8.73 1.88 -2.43
N GLY A 33 9.30 1.34 -3.50
CA GLY A 33 10.70 1.45 -3.89
C GLY A 33 11.62 0.51 -3.12
N ILE A 34 11.09 -0.59 -2.57
CA ILE A 34 11.84 -1.70 -1.95
C ILE A 34 12.24 -2.67 -3.05
N ASP A 35 13.51 -3.09 -3.08
CA ASP A 35 13.96 -4.17 -3.94
C ASP A 35 13.65 -5.53 -3.28
N PRO A 36 12.72 -6.36 -3.80
CA PRO A 36 12.32 -7.60 -3.14
C PRO A 36 13.45 -8.64 -3.06
N ASP A 37 14.40 -8.60 -3.99
CA ASP A 37 15.52 -9.55 -4.06
C ASP A 37 16.66 -9.12 -3.11
N ASN A 38 16.97 -7.82 -3.05
CA ASN A 38 18.08 -7.28 -2.26
C ASN A 38 17.67 -6.78 -0.87
N GLU A 39 16.41 -6.43 -0.68
CA GLU A 39 15.84 -5.87 0.55
C GLU A 39 14.67 -6.70 1.07
N SER A 40 14.78 -8.03 0.95
CA SER A 40 13.79 -8.99 1.46
C SER A 40 13.41 -8.77 2.95
N TYR A 41 14.33 -8.24 3.76
CA TYR A 41 14.11 -7.84 5.15
C TYR A 41 13.13 -6.68 5.34
N LEU A 42 12.74 -5.97 4.27
CA LEU A 42 11.75 -4.90 4.26
C LEU A 42 10.38 -5.36 3.72
N LEU A 43 10.25 -6.58 3.16
CA LEU A 43 9.00 -7.06 2.57
C LEU A 43 7.83 -7.14 3.55
N TRP A 44 8.10 -7.29 4.85
CA TRP A 44 7.05 -7.22 5.86
C TRP A 44 6.35 -5.85 5.89
N ILE A 45 7.04 -4.76 5.50
CA ILE A 45 6.44 -3.42 5.41
C ILE A 45 5.44 -3.37 4.27
N ALA A 46 5.79 -3.96 3.12
CA ALA A 46 4.89 -4.06 1.99
C ALA A 46 3.67 -4.91 2.34
N ARG A 47 3.87 -6.06 3.01
CA ARG A 47 2.79 -6.92 3.50
C ARG A 47 1.81 -6.18 4.41
N GLU A 48 2.33 -5.42 5.37
CA GLU A 48 1.53 -4.59 6.28
C GLU A 48 0.78 -3.46 5.56
N GLY A 49 1.29 -2.97 4.42
CA GLY A 49 0.63 -1.94 3.63
C GLY A 49 -0.49 -2.48 2.75
N VAL A 50 -0.29 -3.63 2.12
CA VAL A 50 -1.34 -4.34 1.36
C VAL A 50 -2.49 -4.75 2.26
N CYS A 51 -2.21 -5.19 3.49
CA CYS A 51 -3.25 -5.53 4.48
C CYS A 51 -3.85 -4.34 5.21
N ALA A 52 -3.32 -3.13 5.02
CA ALA A 52 -3.74 -1.98 5.79
C ALA A 52 -5.22 -1.67 5.50
N PRO A 53 -6.08 -1.51 6.51
CA PRO A 53 -7.41 -0.98 6.30
C PRO A 53 -7.31 0.44 5.78
N LEU A 54 -8.16 0.78 4.81
CA LEU A 54 -8.33 2.16 4.41
C LEU A 54 -8.81 2.97 5.61
N PRO A 55 -8.16 4.11 5.93
CA PRO A 55 -8.64 4.96 6.98
C PRO A 55 -10.02 5.51 6.60
N SER A 56 -11.03 5.36 7.46
CA SER A 56 -12.29 6.08 7.27
C SER A 56 -12.00 7.58 7.12
N PRO A 57 -12.60 8.28 6.14
CA PRO A 57 -13.74 7.91 5.29
C PRO A 57 -13.37 7.47 3.84
N TRP A 58 -12.15 7.01 3.60
CA TRP A 58 -11.69 6.60 2.28
C TRP A 58 -12.24 5.22 1.88
N LYS A 59 -12.62 5.06 0.61
CA LYS A 59 -12.95 3.75 0.02
C LYS A 59 -12.34 3.60 -1.37
N ALA A 60 -11.96 2.37 -1.72
CA ALA A 60 -11.57 2.03 -3.08
C ALA A 60 -12.82 2.01 -3.99
N CYS A 61 -12.69 2.64 -5.15
CA CYS A 61 -13.70 2.75 -6.18
C CYS A 61 -13.06 2.35 -7.51
N THR A 62 -13.83 1.76 -8.41
CA THR A 62 -13.41 1.51 -9.78
C THR A 62 -14.45 2.01 -10.76
N GLN A 63 -14.04 2.35 -11.97
CA GLN A 63 -14.93 2.74 -13.05
C GLN A 63 -14.87 1.73 -14.19
N ASN A 64 -15.99 1.52 -14.88
CA ASN A 64 -16.04 0.75 -16.13
C ASN A 64 -15.55 -0.71 -15.99
N ASP A 65 -16.07 -1.44 -14.99
CA ASP A 65 -15.84 -2.89 -14.82
C ASP A 65 -14.46 -3.32 -14.29
N GLY A 66 -13.63 -2.41 -13.77
CA GLY A 66 -12.41 -2.79 -13.03
C GLY A 66 -11.09 -2.36 -13.65
N ASP A 67 -11.10 -1.58 -14.73
CA ASP A 67 -9.86 -1.17 -15.43
C ASP A 67 -8.91 -0.39 -14.51
N ASP A 68 -9.44 0.52 -13.69
CA ASP A 68 -8.65 1.36 -12.79
C ASP A 68 -9.29 1.45 -11.41
N VAL A 69 -8.46 1.33 -10.36
CA VAL A 69 -8.87 1.53 -8.96
C VAL A 69 -8.38 2.89 -8.47
N PHE A 70 -9.27 3.67 -7.87
CA PHE A 70 -8.97 4.95 -7.23
C PHE A 70 -9.60 5.01 -5.83
N TYR A 71 -9.04 5.82 -4.94
CA TYR A 71 -9.51 5.97 -3.57
C TYR A 71 -10.31 7.26 -3.43
N PHE A 72 -11.55 7.16 -2.95
CA PHE A 72 -12.44 8.30 -2.79
C PHE A 72 -12.77 8.54 -1.31
N ASN A 73 -12.60 9.78 -0.86
CA ASN A 73 -13.00 10.26 0.45
C ASN A 73 -14.46 10.73 0.40
N PHE A 74 -15.35 9.99 1.06
CA PHE A 74 -16.79 10.29 1.02
C PHE A 74 -17.22 11.49 1.86
N GLU A 75 -16.35 12.03 2.72
CA GLU A 75 -16.65 13.22 3.53
C GLU A 75 -16.15 14.50 2.87
N THR A 76 -14.93 14.48 2.31
CA THR A 76 -14.32 15.66 1.67
C THR A 76 -14.61 15.76 0.18
N GLY A 77 -14.98 14.64 -0.46
CA GLY A 77 -15.17 14.55 -1.91
C GLY A 77 -13.86 14.46 -2.71
N GLU A 78 -12.74 14.20 -2.03
CA GLU A 78 -11.42 14.07 -2.66
C GLU A 78 -11.21 12.67 -3.27
N SER A 79 -10.48 12.59 -4.39
CA SER A 79 -10.07 11.34 -5.02
C SER A 79 -8.54 11.26 -5.14
N LEU A 80 -7.97 10.11 -4.83
CA LEU A 80 -6.55 9.80 -4.97
C LEU A 80 -6.35 8.57 -5.86
N TRP A 81 -5.26 8.59 -6.61
CA TRP A 81 -4.80 7.41 -7.37
C TRP A 81 -3.89 6.54 -6.50
N ASP A 82 -3.09 7.16 -5.63
CA ASP A 82 -2.28 6.50 -4.60
C ASP A 82 -3.10 6.18 -3.34
N HIS A 83 -2.70 5.13 -2.64
CA HIS A 83 -3.39 4.69 -1.43
C HIS A 83 -3.01 5.63 -0.25
N PRO A 84 -3.99 6.18 0.51
CA PRO A 84 -3.75 7.27 1.47
C PRO A 84 -2.63 7.03 2.52
N PRO A 85 -2.38 5.80 3.01
CA PRO A 85 -1.26 5.54 3.91
C PRO A 85 0.07 5.19 3.20
N ASP A 86 0.19 5.29 1.88
CA ASP A 86 1.42 4.94 1.16
C ASP A 86 2.63 5.79 1.61
N ASP A 87 2.43 7.08 1.88
CA ASP A 87 3.47 7.96 2.44
C ASP A 87 3.99 7.48 3.80
N LYS A 88 3.11 6.90 4.62
CA LYS A 88 3.48 6.31 5.92
C LYS A 88 4.39 5.09 5.68
N TYR A 89 4.06 4.22 4.74
CA TYR A 89 4.86 3.03 4.43
C TYR A 89 6.19 3.40 3.77
N ARG A 90 6.21 4.34 2.82
CA ARG A 90 7.46 4.89 2.24
C ARG A 90 8.37 5.47 3.33
N SER A 91 7.81 6.21 4.28
CA SER A 91 8.54 6.75 5.43
C SER A 91 9.09 5.64 6.35
N LEU A 92 8.32 4.56 6.55
CA LEU A 92 8.72 3.42 7.37
C LEU A 92 9.89 2.64 6.76
N VAL A 93 9.86 2.43 5.44
CA VAL A 93 10.95 1.85 4.64
C VAL A 93 12.24 2.64 4.85
N GLN A 94 12.19 3.96 4.65
CA GLN A 94 13.36 4.83 4.82
C GLN A 94 13.91 4.82 6.25
N LYS A 95 13.05 4.71 7.26
CA LYS A 95 13.46 4.59 8.65
C LYS A 95 14.18 3.27 8.94
N HIS A 96 13.73 2.17 8.35
CA HIS A 96 14.34 0.85 8.54
C HIS A 96 15.67 0.71 7.80
N ARG A 97 15.76 1.19 6.55
CA ARG A 97 17.04 1.29 5.82
C ARG A 97 18.12 2.01 6.62
N ARG A 98 17.78 3.14 7.26
CA ARG A 98 18.72 3.90 8.09
C ARG A 98 19.12 3.20 9.38
N LYS A 99 18.26 2.34 9.94
CA LYS A 99 18.57 1.56 11.14
C LYS A 99 19.48 0.38 10.81
N ASP A 100 19.22 -0.32 9.71
CA ASP A 100 20.05 -1.43 9.26
C ASP A 100 21.41 -0.95 8.71
N GLY A 101 21.44 0.19 8.03
CA GLY A 101 22.68 0.88 7.67
C GLY A 101 23.47 1.45 8.85
N GLN A 102 22.90 1.43 10.07
CA GLN A 102 23.52 1.86 11.33
C GLN A 102 23.44 0.76 12.40
N GLY A 103 23.89 -0.45 12.07
CA GLY A 103 24.07 -1.53 13.05
C GLY A 103 24.99 -2.62 12.51
N SER A 104 26.30 -2.43 12.53
CA SER A 104 27.12 -3.03 13.60
C SER A 104 28.45 -2.28 13.77
N PRO A 105 28.70 -1.53 14.86
CA PRO A 105 30.05 -1.47 15.41
C PRO A 105 30.31 -2.84 16.03
N THR A 106 31.20 -3.59 15.38
CA THR A 106 31.91 -4.73 15.94
C THR A 106 32.24 -4.48 17.40
N ARG A 107 31.53 -5.13 18.34
CA ARG A 107 32.08 -5.34 19.67
C ARG A 107 33.03 -6.53 19.59
N SER A 108 34.20 -6.27 19.01
CA SER A 108 35.41 -6.99 19.37
C SER A 108 35.82 -6.52 20.76
N ALA A 109 35.68 -7.39 21.75
CA ALA A 109 36.41 -7.37 23.02
C ALA A 109 35.97 -8.64 23.77
N ALA A 110 36.79 -9.39 24.47
CA ALA A 110 38.24 -9.54 24.61
C ALA A 110 38.39 -10.79 25.49
#